data_AF-A0A363RUJ0-F1
#
_entry.id   AF-A0A363RUJ0-F1
#
_cell.length_a   1.000
_cell.length_b   1.000
_cell.length_c   1.000
_cell.angle_alpha   90.00
_cell.angle_beta   90.00
_cell.angle_gamma   90.00
#
_symmetry.space_group_name_H-M   'P 1'
#
loop_
_entity.id
_entity.type
_entity.pdbx_description
1 polymer ?
#
loop_
_entity_poly.entity_id
_entity_poly.type
_entity_poly.pdbx_seq_one_letter_code
_entity_poly.pdbx_strand_id
1 'polypeptide(L)'
;MAYAASWGPLASAQSQPPVVVIDSTGFDFYSAYTVGANEWRGPTFTTGAVPTRITEITFGLSSGDPTTTAQLRLFQLDESSELPTGAALATATLPIVTPNDGANLNANTYTAAQLGSIPSTTLLAGKKYALILSSPSGGYVGLSDNDGPSNAYTYAGGFSTSAAGYVETLDSGTTWTQNNQVTPAIKLTVVPVDDPIVVPPAAPTPVPTLGAVGLVSLVSVVGWVGLRRSRKSAV
;
A
#
# COMPACT_ATOMS: atom_id res chain seq x y z
N MET A 1 13.99 -18.59 -49.93
CA MET A 1 13.54 -19.15 -48.64
C MET A 1 13.36 -18.00 -47.67
N ALA A 2 12.13 -17.65 -47.33
CA ALA A 2 11.82 -16.61 -46.36
C ALA A 2 11.30 -17.28 -45.08
N TYR A 3 12.02 -17.11 -43.97
CA TYR A 3 11.55 -17.50 -42.65
C TYR A 3 10.51 -16.48 -42.19
N ALA A 4 9.24 -16.87 -42.15
CA ALA A 4 8.21 -16.10 -41.46
C ALA A 4 8.38 -16.34 -39.95
N ALA A 5 8.87 -15.33 -39.23
CA ALA A 5 8.83 -15.32 -37.78
C ALA A 5 7.37 -15.19 -37.34
N SER A 6 6.81 -16.26 -36.77
CA SER A 6 5.51 -16.24 -36.15
C SER A 6 5.59 -15.45 -34.83
N TRP A 7 5.11 -14.21 -34.86
CA TRP A 7 4.76 -13.49 -33.64
C TRP A 7 3.50 -14.13 -33.07
N GLY A 8 3.66 -15.05 -32.11
CA GLY A 8 2.55 -15.47 -31.27
C GLY A 8 2.09 -14.28 -30.42
N PRO A 9 0.77 -14.14 -30.16
CA PRO A 9 0.30 -13.11 -29.25
C PRO A 9 0.92 -13.35 -27.87
N LEU A 10 1.51 -12.30 -27.30
CA LEU A 10 1.92 -12.26 -25.90
C LEU A 10 0.74 -12.73 -25.06
N ALA A 11 0.95 -13.76 -24.25
CA ALA A 11 -0.05 -14.25 -23.31
C ALA A 11 -0.61 -13.07 -22.53
N SER A 12 -1.92 -12.89 -22.62
CA SER A 12 -2.68 -11.90 -21.86
C SER A 12 -2.25 -12.02 -20.40
N ALA A 13 -1.85 -10.91 -19.78
CA ALA A 13 -1.67 -10.82 -18.33
C ALA A 13 -2.97 -11.30 -17.68
N GLN A 14 -2.95 -12.52 -17.15
CA GLN A 14 -4.13 -13.15 -16.60
C GLN A 14 -4.28 -12.58 -15.19
N SER A 15 -4.95 -11.42 -15.08
CA SER A 15 -5.17 -10.75 -13.81
C SER A 15 -5.76 -11.76 -12.84
N GLN A 16 -5.07 -12.05 -11.75
CA GLN A 16 -5.58 -12.93 -10.72
C GLN A 16 -6.95 -12.43 -10.24
N PRO A 17 -7.87 -13.33 -9.86
CA PRO A 17 -9.17 -12.90 -9.37
C PRO A 17 -9.01 -12.08 -8.07
N PRO A 18 -9.90 -11.11 -7.78
CA PRO A 18 -9.89 -10.39 -6.51
C PRO A 18 -10.02 -11.34 -5.32
N VAL A 19 -9.31 -11.03 -4.23
CA VAL A 19 -9.27 -11.84 -3.00
C VAL A 19 -9.55 -10.94 -1.80
N VAL A 20 -10.40 -11.40 -0.90
CA VAL A 20 -10.62 -10.78 0.41
C VAL A 20 -9.40 -11.05 1.28
N VAL A 21 -8.69 -10.00 1.69
CA VAL A 21 -7.43 -10.10 2.46
C VAL A 21 -7.58 -9.66 3.91
N ILE A 22 -8.61 -8.88 4.21
CA ILE A 22 -9.03 -8.53 5.56
C ILE A 22 -10.54 -8.66 5.58
N ASP A 23 -11.11 -9.40 6.53
CA ASP A 23 -12.55 -9.39 6.78
C ASP A 23 -12.79 -9.38 8.27
N SER A 24 -13.54 -8.38 8.72
CA SER A 24 -14.01 -8.32 10.09
C SER A 24 -15.54 -8.23 10.17
N THR A 25 -16.26 -8.11 9.05
CA THR A 25 -17.68 -7.70 8.99
C THR A 25 -18.72 -8.60 9.68
N GLY A 26 -18.32 -9.73 10.29
CA GLY A 26 -19.20 -10.61 11.07
C GLY A 26 -19.30 -10.21 12.56
N PHE A 27 -19.93 -9.07 12.87
CA PHE A 27 -20.04 -8.53 14.23
C PHE A 27 -21.44 -8.64 14.87
N ASP A 28 -21.47 -8.77 16.20
CA ASP A 28 -22.70 -8.83 17.03
C ASP A 28 -22.94 -7.58 17.92
N PHE A 29 -21.95 -6.71 18.16
CA PHE A 29 -22.06 -5.56 19.08
C PHE A 29 -21.38 -4.28 18.55
N TYR A 30 -21.87 -3.11 18.98
CA TYR A 30 -21.50 -1.81 18.40
C TYR A 30 -21.01 -0.77 19.41
N SER A 31 -19.80 -0.29 19.19
CA SER A 31 -19.39 1.10 19.44
C SER A 31 -19.23 1.82 18.10
N ALA A 32 -19.60 3.09 18.04
CA ALA A 32 -19.21 3.98 16.95
C ALA A 32 -18.38 5.10 17.51
N TYR A 33 -17.38 5.52 16.76
CA TYR A 33 -16.71 6.78 16.97
C TYR A 33 -16.97 7.69 15.78
N THR A 34 -17.02 8.99 16.08
CA THR A 34 -17.40 10.02 15.12
C THR A 34 -16.22 10.39 14.23
N VAL A 35 -16.48 10.53 12.95
CA VAL A 35 -15.66 11.32 12.03
C VAL A 35 -16.45 12.53 11.55
N GLY A 36 -15.73 13.62 11.31
CA GLY A 36 -16.29 14.92 10.97
C GLY A 36 -15.38 15.67 10.01
N ALA A 37 -15.58 16.99 9.92
CA ALA A 37 -14.75 17.84 9.06
C ALA A 37 -13.30 17.90 9.53
N ASN A 38 -13.08 17.95 10.85
CA ASN A 38 -11.74 18.04 11.46
C ASN A 38 -11.24 16.72 12.05
N GLU A 39 -12.16 15.84 12.42
CA GLU A 39 -11.89 14.56 13.07
C GLU A 39 -11.86 13.47 12.01
N TRP A 40 -10.68 12.97 11.68
CA TRP A 40 -10.54 11.91 10.69
C TRP A 40 -9.97 10.68 11.34
N ARG A 41 -10.52 9.51 11.01
CA ARG A 41 -10.17 8.24 11.67
C ARG A 41 -10.26 7.10 10.68
N GLY A 42 -9.49 6.05 10.89
CA GLY A 42 -9.66 4.85 10.09
C GLY A 42 -8.64 3.74 10.34
N PRO A 43 -8.90 2.55 9.80
CA PRO A 43 -8.10 1.36 10.12
C PRO A 43 -6.73 1.44 9.48
N THR A 44 -5.77 0.79 10.14
CA THR A 44 -4.43 0.56 9.62
C THR A 44 -4.23 -0.90 9.26
N PHE A 45 -3.44 -1.16 8.24
CA PHE A 45 -3.09 -2.51 7.82
C PHE A 45 -1.69 -2.58 7.22
N THR A 46 -1.12 -3.78 7.26
CA THR A 46 0.12 -4.14 6.60
C THR A 46 -0.22 -5.00 5.39
N THR A 47 0.37 -4.69 4.24
CA THR A 47 0.22 -5.51 3.03
C THR A 47 1.06 -6.78 3.09
N GLY A 48 0.62 -7.80 2.35
CA GLY A 48 1.36 -9.04 2.20
C GLY A 48 2.64 -8.94 1.35
N ALA A 49 3.13 -10.10 0.92
CA ALA A 49 4.41 -10.22 0.21
C ALA A 49 4.37 -9.79 -1.27
N VAL A 50 3.19 -9.52 -1.83
CA VAL A 50 3.01 -9.18 -3.24
C VAL A 50 2.38 -7.78 -3.36
N PRO A 51 2.85 -6.92 -4.28
CA PRO A 51 2.19 -5.66 -4.58
C PRO A 51 0.74 -5.89 -5.02
N THR A 52 -0.18 -5.04 -4.56
CA THR A 52 -1.62 -5.23 -4.76
C THR A 52 -2.32 -3.90 -5.03
N ARG A 53 -3.54 -3.97 -5.57
CA ARG A 53 -4.46 -2.84 -5.70
C ARG A 53 -5.76 -3.17 -4.99
N ILE A 54 -6.34 -2.19 -4.31
CA ILE A 54 -7.64 -2.35 -3.66
C ILE A 54 -8.74 -2.29 -4.71
N THR A 55 -9.61 -3.30 -4.77
CA THR A 55 -10.71 -3.36 -5.75
C THR A 55 -12.07 -3.18 -5.11
N GLU A 56 -12.19 -3.44 -3.81
CA GLU A 56 -13.42 -3.24 -3.06
C GLU A 56 -13.11 -3.02 -1.58
N ILE A 57 -13.89 -2.15 -0.95
CA ILE A 57 -13.83 -1.90 0.49
C ILE A 57 -15.25 -1.93 1.05
N THR A 58 -15.43 -2.62 2.16
CA THR A 58 -16.64 -2.52 2.97
C THR A 58 -16.32 -1.86 4.28
N PHE A 59 -17.12 -0.86 4.66
CA PHE A 59 -17.10 -0.23 5.97
C PHE A 59 -18.47 -0.37 6.63
N GLY A 60 -18.47 -0.51 7.95
CA GLY A 60 -19.66 -0.17 8.71
C GLY A 60 -19.73 1.35 8.87
N LEU A 61 -20.64 2.01 8.16
CA LEU A 61 -20.82 3.46 8.23
C LEU A 61 -22.24 3.76 8.69
N SER A 62 -22.35 4.63 9.69
CA SER A 62 -23.63 5.13 10.20
C SER A 62 -23.71 6.64 10.02
N SER A 63 -24.80 7.16 9.48
CA SER A 63 -25.11 8.59 9.55
C SER A 63 -26.61 8.78 9.67
N GLY A 64 -27.02 9.80 10.44
CA GLY A 64 -28.42 10.20 10.53
C GLY A 64 -28.88 11.11 9.38
N ASP A 65 -27.95 11.60 8.55
CA ASP A 65 -28.24 12.49 7.43
C ASP A 65 -27.87 11.82 6.09
N PRO A 66 -28.86 11.48 5.24
CA PRO A 66 -28.62 10.82 3.96
C PRO A 66 -27.94 11.73 2.91
N THR A 67 -27.81 13.03 3.18
CA THR A 67 -27.10 13.98 2.29
C THR A 67 -25.61 14.08 2.59
N THR A 68 -25.17 13.51 3.72
CA THR A 68 -23.75 13.50 4.12
C THR A 68 -22.96 12.51 3.27
N THR A 69 -21.75 12.91 2.85
CA THR A 69 -20.80 12.03 2.17
C THR A 69 -19.56 11.84 3.01
N ALA A 70 -18.99 10.64 2.98
CA ALA A 70 -17.68 10.41 3.58
C ALA A 70 -16.59 10.66 2.54
N GLN A 71 -15.44 11.17 2.98
CA GLN A 71 -14.24 11.22 2.18
C GLN A 71 -13.24 10.22 2.72
N LEU A 72 -12.89 9.27 1.86
CA LEU A 72 -11.89 8.25 2.12
C LEU A 72 -10.55 8.70 1.56
N ARG A 73 -9.49 8.55 2.35
CA ARG A 73 -8.11 8.85 1.97
C ARG A 73 -7.21 7.68 2.30
N LEU A 74 -6.42 7.25 1.32
CA LEU A 74 -5.39 6.24 1.51
C LEU A 74 -4.07 6.94 1.86
N PHE A 75 -3.48 6.57 3.00
CA PHE A 75 -2.16 7.05 3.41
C PHE A 75 -1.19 5.88 3.51
N GLN A 76 0.08 6.12 3.19
CA GLN A 76 1.18 5.27 3.64
C GLN A 76 1.61 5.72 5.03
N LEU A 77 1.90 4.74 5.89
CA LEU A 77 2.37 4.99 7.25
C LEU A 77 3.90 4.89 7.29
N ASP A 78 4.49 5.69 8.17
CA ASP A 78 5.89 5.53 8.57
C ASP A 78 6.10 4.16 9.21
N GLU A 79 7.23 3.52 8.93
CA GLU A 79 7.49 2.17 9.46
C GLU A 79 7.70 2.18 10.98
N SER A 80 8.27 3.28 11.51
CA SER A 80 8.65 3.40 12.92
C SER A 80 7.52 3.96 13.78
N SER A 81 6.91 5.06 13.35
CA SER A 81 5.85 5.74 14.11
C SER A 81 4.45 5.20 13.79
N GLU A 82 4.29 4.49 12.67
CA GLU A 82 2.99 3.96 12.21
C GLU A 82 1.92 5.05 12.02
N LEU A 83 2.37 6.28 11.77
CA LEU A 83 1.53 7.44 11.49
C LEU A 83 1.64 7.85 10.02
N PRO A 84 0.60 8.47 9.44
CA PRO A 84 0.64 8.98 8.08
C PRO A 84 1.79 9.94 7.85
N THR A 85 2.55 9.70 6.78
CA THR A 85 3.61 10.60 6.34
C THR A 85 3.21 11.28 5.04
N GLY A 86 3.04 12.60 5.09
CA GLY A 86 2.77 13.41 3.91
C GLY A 86 1.31 13.35 3.42
N ALA A 87 1.13 13.59 2.12
CA ALA A 87 -0.19 13.68 1.50
C ALA A 87 -0.83 12.30 1.29
N ALA A 88 -2.16 12.27 1.19
CA ALA A 88 -2.89 11.07 0.81
C ALA A 88 -2.44 10.59 -0.58
N LEU A 89 -2.19 9.29 -0.72
CA LEU A 89 -1.83 8.64 -1.97
C LEU A 89 -3.00 8.60 -2.95
N ALA A 90 -4.21 8.46 -2.43
CA ALA A 90 -5.44 8.42 -3.20
C ALA A 90 -6.63 8.82 -2.35
N THR A 91 -7.71 9.21 -3.02
CA THR A 91 -8.93 9.67 -2.38
C THR A 91 -10.17 9.18 -3.10
N ALA A 92 -11.26 9.08 -2.35
CA ALA A 92 -12.59 8.79 -2.87
C ALA A 92 -13.65 9.59 -2.08
N THR A 93 -14.73 9.96 -2.75
CA THR A 93 -15.94 10.48 -2.10
C THR A 93 -16.98 9.38 -2.11
N LEU A 94 -17.42 8.97 -0.93
CA LEU A 94 -18.27 7.82 -0.71
C LEU A 94 -19.68 8.28 -0.31
N PRO A 95 -20.72 7.89 -1.06
CA PRO A 95 -22.09 8.05 -0.60
C PRO A 95 -22.35 7.10 0.57
N ILE A 96 -23.17 7.51 1.54
CA ILE A 96 -23.65 6.64 2.60
C ILE A 96 -24.96 6.03 2.12
N VAL A 97 -24.92 4.78 1.67
CA VAL A 97 -26.02 4.16 0.93
C VAL A 97 -27.11 3.64 1.88
N THR A 98 -26.72 3.21 3.09
CA THR A 98 -27.68 2.78 4.11
C THR A 98 -27.41 3.49 5.42
N PRO A 99 -28.35 4.32 5.92
CA PRO A 99 -28.25 4.87 7.27
C PRO A 99 -28.39 3.72 8.27
N ASN A 100 -27.43 3.57 9.17
CA ASN A 100 -27.60 2.68 10.31
C ASN A 100 -28.51 3.39 11.32
N ASP A 101 -29.65 2.78 11.62
CA ASP A 101 -30.32 3.03 12.88
C ASP A 101 -29.55 2.26 13.96
N GLY A 102 -29.49 2.75 15.21
CA GLY A 102 -28.68 2.15 16.28
C GLY A 102 -29.03 0.71 16.67
N ALA A 103 -29.88 0.02 15.88
CA ALA A 103 -30.25 -1.38 16.00
C ALA A 103 -29.70 -2.28 14.89
N ASN A 104 -29.37 -1.77 13.68
CA ASN A 104 -28.88 -2.57 12.57
C ASN A 104 -27.67 -1.93 11.87
N LEU A 105 -26.57 -2.68 11.83
CA LEU A 105 -25.35 -2.28 11.16
C LEU A 105 -25.42 -2.71 9.70
N ASN A 106 -25.68 -1.76 8.80
CA ASN A 106 -25.67 -1.97 7.37
C ASN A 106 -24.26 -1.67 6.85
N ALA A 107 -23.56 -2.74 6.49
CA ALA A 107 -22.25 -2.64 5.86
C ALA A 107 -22.38 -1.96 4.48
N ASN A 108 -21.65 -0.86 4.27
CA ASN A 108 -21.61 -0.16 3.01
C ASN A 108 -20.42 -0.67 2.19
N THR A 109 -20.71 -1.33 1.08
CA THR A 109 -19.70 -1.89 0.17
C THR A 109 -19.48 -0.96 -1.01
N TYR A 110 -18.21 -0.67 -1.29
CA TYR A 110 -17.77 0.23 -2.35
C TYR A 110 -16.86 -0.52 -3.32
N THR A 111 -17.29 -0.59 -4.57
CA THR A 111 -16.53 -1.22 -5.67
C THR A 111 -15.51 -0.26 -6.26
N ALA A 112 -14.58 -0.77 -7.08
CA ALA A 112 -13.55 0.03 -7.74
C ALA A 112 -14.11 1.27 -8.47
N ALA A 113 -15.30 1.19 -9.06
CA ALA A 113 -15.93 2.33 -9.73
C ALA A 113 -16.28 3.49 -8.79
N GLN A 114 -16.47 3.22 -7.50
CA GLN A 114 -16.84 4.21 -6.47
C GLN A 114 -15.63 4.68 -5.67
N LEU A 115 -14.52 3.95 -5.71
CA LEU A 115 -13.32 4.20 -4.90
C LEU A 115 -12.38 5.25 -5.50
N GLY A 116 -12.84 6.08 -6.45
CA GLY A 116 -12.06 7.18 -6.99
C GLY A 116 -10.71 6.72 -7.53
N SER A 117 -9.61 7.32 -7.04
CA SER A 117 -8.26 6.95 -7.47
C SER A 117 -7.66 5.75 -6.73
N ILE A 118 -8.29 5.25 -5.66
CA ILE A 118 -7.74 4.18 -4.81
C ILE A 118 -7.42 2.89 -5.60
N PRO A 119 -8.27 2.40 -6.52
CA PRO A 119 -7.98 1.17 -7.26
C PRO A 119 -6.82 1.29 -8.25
N SER A 120 -6.41 2.51 -8.59
CA SER A 120 -5.24 2.76 -9.44
C SER A 120 -3.93 2.84 -8.65
N THR A 121 -4.00 2.93 -7.32
CA THR A 121 -2.84 3.00 -6.44
C THR A 121 -2.31 1.61 -6.13
N THR A 122 -1.10 1.31 -6.61
CA THR A 122 -0.39 0.10 -6.23
C THR A 122 0.14 0.24 -4.80
N LEU A 123 -0.32 -0.65 -3.92
CA LEU A 123 0.25 -0.85 -2.60
C LEU A 123 1.50 -1.73 -2.71
N LEU A 124 2.60 -1.27 -2.14
CA LEU A 124 3.87 -2.00 -2.12
C LEU A 124 3.77 -3.16 -1.12
N ALA A 125 4.51 -4.23 -1.39
CA ALA A 125 4.59 -5.39 -0.51
C ALA A 125 5.22 -5.04 0.86
N GLY A 126 4.67 -5.61 1.93
CA GLY A 126 5.18 -5.48 3.30
C GLY A 126 5.15 -4.05 3.87
N LYS A 127 4.34 -3.15 3.31
CA LYS A 127 4.22 -1.76 3.76
C LYS A 127 2.95 -1.53 4.57
N LYS A 128 2.98 -0.51 5.43
CA LYS A 128 1.88 -0.12 6.31
C LYS A 128 1.07 1.00 5.67
N TYR A 129 -0.25 0.90 5.74
CA TYR A 129 -1.19 1.85 5.15
C TYR A 129 -2.36 2.12 6.10
N ALA A 130 -3.02 3.26 5.91
CA ALA A 130 -4.28 3.60 6.57
C ALA A 130 -5.33 4.05 5.58
N LEU A 131 -6.58 3.67 5.85
CA LEU A 131 -7.77 4.10 5.12
C LEU A 131 -8.56 5.06 6.00
N ILE A 132 -8.30 6.36 5.86
CA ILE A 132 -8.83 7.40 6.74
C ILE A 132 -10.13 7.97 6.20
N LEU A 133 -11.17 7.99 7.03
CA LEU A 133 -12.48 8.56 6.75
C LEU A 133 -12.64 9.91 7.43
N SER A 134 -13.31 10.83 6.73
CA SER A 134 -13.76 12.12 7.25
C SER A 134 -15.12 12.49 6.66
N SER A 135 -15.77 13.54 7.19
CA SER A 135 -16.98 14.13 6.60
C SER A 135 -16.75 15.61 6.27
N PRO A 136 -16.28 15.94 5.05
CA PRO A 136 -15.89 17.31 4.68
C PRO A 136 -17.08 18.27 4.59
N SER A 137 -18.26 17.74 4.27
CA SER A 137 -19.53 18.47 4.16
C SER A 137 -20.05 19.01 5.50
N GLY A 138 -19.40 18.63 6.61
CA GLY A 138 -20.04 18.67 7.92
C GLY A 138 -21.02 17.50 8.08
N GLY A 139 -21.52 17.32 9.31
CA GLY A 139 -22.33 16.16 9.69
C GLY A 139 -21.49 15.00 10.22
N TYR A 140 -22.10 14.19 11.09
CA TYR A 140 -21.44 13.07 11.75
C TYR A 140 -21.57 11.81 10.91
N VAL A 141 -20.44 11.11 10.76
CA VAL A 141 -20.41 9.73 10.30
C VAL A 141 -19.82 8.90 11.43
N GLY A 142 -20.58 7.95 11.96
CA GLY A 142 -20.05 6.94 12.85
C GLY A 142 -19.36 5.86 12.02
N LEU A 143 -18.10 5.59 12.33
CA LEU A 143 -17.41 4.41 11.82
C LEU A 143 -17.57 3.30 12.84
N SER A 144 -18.06 2.17 12.33
CA SER A 144 -18.33 0.98 13.10
C SER A 144 -17.07 0.36 13.66
N ASP A 145 -17.20 -0.13 14.88
CA ASP A 145 -16.14 -0.76 15.62
C ASP A 145 -16.33 -2.28 15.72
N ASN A 146 -15.21 -2.98 15.93
CA ASN A 146 -15.15 -4.38 16.26
C ASN A 146 -14.95 -4.56 17.78
N ASP A 147 -15.96 -4.27 18.59
CA ASP A 147 -15.87 -4.45 20.06
C ASP A 147 -16.38 -5.82 20.53
N GLY A 148 -16.46 -6.79 19.60
CA GLY A 148 -16.83 -8.16 19.93
C GLY A 148 -15.73 -8.86 20.76
N PRO A 149 -16.08 -9.82 21.64
CA PRO A 149 -15.16 -10.50 22.57
C PRO A 149 -13.99 -11.28 21.92
N SER A 150 -13.82 -11.19 20.62
CA SER A 150 -12.82 -11.91 19.84
C SER A 150 -12.19 -11.13 18.69
N ASN A 151 -12.43 -9.81 18.53
CA ASN A 151 -11.83 -9.00 17.46
C ASN A 151 -11.75 -9.79 16.13
N ALA A 152 -12.90 -10.12 15.53
CA ALA A 152 -13.03 -11.19 14.52
C ALA A 152 -12.43 -10.86 13.14
N TYR A 153 -11.22 -10.32 13.08
CA TYR A 153 -10.47 -10.17 11.85
C TYR A 153 -9.97 -11.53 11.37
N THR A 154 -10.31 -11.84 10.13
CA THR A 154 -9.65 -12.86 9.35
C THR A 154 -8.72 -12.18 8.35
N TYR A 155 -7.57 -12.81 8.11
CA TYR A 155 -6.55 -12.29 7.22
C TYR A 155 -6.15 -13.33 6.18
N ALA A 156 -5.81 -12.87 4.98
CA ALA A 156 -5.29 -13.72 3.91
C ALA A 156 -4.17 -13.00 3.14
N GLY A 157 -3.39 -13.77 2.37
CA GLY A 157 -2.33 -13.22 1.51
C GLY A 157 -1.17 -12.54 2.25
N GLY A 158 -1.02 -12.79 3.55
CA GLY A 158 0.00 -12.16 4.39
C GLY A 158 -0.35 -10.75 4.88
N PHE A 159 -1.60 -10.29 4.66
CA PHE A 159 -2.08 -9.05 5.26
C PHE A 159 -2.27 -9.20 6.77
N SER A 160 -2.19 -8.08 7.49
CA SER A 160 -2.51 -7.99 8.91
C SER A 160 -2.97 -6.58 9.27
N THR A 161 -3.45 -6.35 10.49
CA THR A 161 -3.49 -5.00 11.04
C THR A 161 -2.07 -4.48 11.27
N SER A 162 -1.87 -3.16 11.16
CA SER A 162 -0.56 -2.53 11.39
C SER A 162 -0.33 -2.18 12.85
N ALA A 163 -1.41 -1.89 13.59
CA ALA A 163 -1.40 -1.54 15.00
C ALA A 163 -2.66 -2.09 15.69
N ALA A 164 -2.70 -2.05 17.01
CA ALA A 164 -3.97 -2.15 17.72
C ALA A 164 -4.77 -0.86 17.47
N GLY A 165 -5.98 -0.98 16.94
CA GLY A 165 -6.92 0.11 16.85
C GLY A 165 -6.90 0.93 15.56
N TYR A 166 -6.92 2.26 15.66
CA TYR A 166 -6.97 3.16 14.52
C TYR A 166 -5.99 4.32 14.62
N VAL A 167 -5.75 4.96 13.48
CA VAL A 167 -5.05 6.25 13.41
C VAL A 167 -6.07 7.36 13.31
N GLU A 168 -5.84 8.45 14.03
CA GLU A 168 -6.70 9.63 14.00
C GLU A 168 -5.95 10.95 13.93
N THR A 169 -6.68 11.96 13.49
CA THR A 169 -6.33 13.37 13.56
C THR A 169 -7.57 14.14 13.99
N LEU A 170 -7.38 15.13 14.86
CA LEU A 170 -8.46 16.01 15.33
C LEU A 170 -8.36 17.42 14.72
N ASP A 171 -7.38 17.63 13.84
CA ASP A 171 -7.02 18.93 13.27
C ASP A 171 -6.79 18.83 11.75
N SER A 172 -7.63 18.03 11.07
CA SER A 172 -7.64 17.89 9.61
C SER A 172 -6.31 17.40 8.99
N GLY A 173 -5.62 16.50 9.69
CA GLY A 173 -4.38 15.86 9.24
C GLY A 173 -3.11 16.62 9.57
N THR A 174 -3.17 17.63 10.45
CA THR A 174 -1.98 18.39 10.88
C THR A 174 -1.17 17.61 11.90
N THR A 175 -1.85 16.99 12.87
CA THR A 175 -1.27 16.08 13.86
C THR A 175 -2.00 14.75 13.84
N TRP A 176 -1.23 13.67 14.04
CA TRP A 176 -1.72 12.31 14.01
C TRP A 176 -1.39 11.59 15.31
N THR A 177 -2.32 10.77 15.77
CA THR A 177 -2.16 9.91 16.94
C THR A 177 -2.68 8.51 16.63
N GLN A 178 -2.11 7.52 17.31
CA GLN A 178 -2.70 6.18 17.36
C GLN A 178 -3.65 6.09 18.55
N ASN A 179 -4.77 5.41 18.34
CA ASN A 179 -5.69 5.07 19.40
C ASN A 179 -5.84 3.54 19.45
N ASN A 180 -5.42 2.96 20.57
CA ASN A 180 -5.33 1.51 20.74
C ASN A 180 -6.56 0.91 21.42
N GLN A 181 -7.62 1.70 21.61
CA GLN A 181 -8.79 1.23 22.32
C GLN A 181 -9.60 0.23 21.48
N VAL A 182 -9.73 0.47 20.16
CA VAL A 182 -10.61 -0.35 19.33
C VAL A 182 -10.32 -0.22 17.83
N THR A 183 -10.61 -1.26 17.03
CA THR A 183 -10.22 -1.34 15.60
C THR A 183 -11.44 -1.25 14.67
N PRO A 184 -11.46 -0.30 13.71
CA PRO A 184 -12.56 -0.13 12.76
C PRO A 184 -12.93 -1.38 11.97
N ALA A 185 -14.23 -1.67 11.94
CA ALA A 185 -14.83 -2.67 11.07
C ALA A 185 -14.51 -2.41 9.59
N ILE A 186 -13.79 -3.34 8.96
CA ILE A 186 -13.44 -3.29 7.54
C ILE A 186 -13.43 -4.68 6.89
N LYS A 187 -13.85 -4.73 5.63
CA LYS A 187 -13.51 -5.79 4.68
C LYS A 187 -12.75 -5.19 3.51
N LEU A 188 -11.62 -5.78 3.17
CA LEU A 188 -10.72 -5.32 2.13
C LEU A 188 -10.53 -6.43 1.09
N THR A 189 -10.88 -6.12 -0.15
CA THR A 189 -10.65 -6.99 -1.31
C THR A 189 -9.60 -6.36 -2.21
N VAL A 190 -8.61 -7.15 -2.62
CA VAL A 190 -7.49 -6.69 -3.44
C VAL A 190 -7.27 -7.60 -4.63
N VAL A 191 -6.54 -7.09 -5.62
CA VAL A 191 -5.97 -7.87 -6.72
C VAL A 191 -4.45 -7.71 -6.73
N PRO A 192 -3.68 -8.79 -6.91
CA PRO A 192 -2.24 -8.72 -7.15
C PRO A 192 -1.91 -7.91 -8.41
N VAL A 193 -0.80 -7.18 -8.36
CA VAL A 193 -0.27 -6.44 -9.50
C VAL A 193 0.86 -7.27 -10.10
N ASP A 194 0.59 -7.87 -11.27
CA ASP A 194 1.57 -8.64 -12.03
C ASP A 194 2.54 -7.76 -12.85
N ASP A 195 2.43 -6.43 -12.76
CA ASP A 195 3.36 -5.54 -13.45
C ASP A 195 4.76 -5.69 -12.84
N PRO A 196 5.79 -6.04 -13.62
CA PRO A 196 7.15 -5.98 -13.13
C PRO A 196 7.40 -4.54 -12.69
N ILE A 197 7.85 -4.34 -11.46
CA ILE A 197 8.44 -3.06 -11.06
C ILE A 197 9.59 -2.86 -12.04
N VAL A 198 9.37 -2.03 -13.07
CA VAL A 198 10.44 -1.55 -13.94
C VAL A 198 11.27 -0.65 -13.03
N VAL A 199 12.24 -1.25 -12.35
CA VAL A 199 13.38 -0.50 -11.83
C VAL A 199 13.89 0.24 -13.06
N PRO A 200 13.89 1.59 -13.07
CA PRO A 200 14.48 2.33 -14.17
C PRO A 200 15.87 1.72 -14.40
N PRO A 201 16.24 1.33 -15.64
CA PRO A 201 17.56 0.77 -15.88
C PRO A 201 18.54 1.74 -15.23
N ALA A 202 19.34 1.22 -14.30
CA ALA A 202 20.37 2.01 -13.63
C ALA A 202 21.08 2.78 -14.73
N ALA A 203 21.05 4.13 -14.62
CA ALA A 203 21.69 4.98 -15.61
C ALA A 203 23.07 4.37 -15.88
N PRO A 204 23.45 4.14 -17.16
CA PRO A 204 24.72 3.52 -17.45
C PRO A 204 25.78 4.29 -16.67
N THR A 205 26.50 3.59 -15.79
CA THR A 205 27.66 4.15 -15.11
C THR A 205 28.48 4.85 -16.17
N PRO A 206 28.75 6.16 -16.06
CA PRO A 206 29.54 6.87 -17.04
C PRO A 206 30.83 6.09 -17.24
N VAL A 207 31.01 5.53 -18.42
CA VAL A 207 32.31 4.98 -18.81
C VAL A 207 33.25 6.19 -18.76
N PRO A 208 34.36 6.15 -18.01
CA PRO A 208 35.32 7.24 -18.04
C PRO A 208 35.83 7.34 -19.48
N THR A 209 35.39 8.36 -20.19
CA THR A 209 35.99 8.75 -21.45
C THR A 209 37.42 9.18 -21.10
N LEU A 210 38.40 8.45 -21.63
CA LEU A 210 39.79 8.89 -21.69
C LEU A 210 39.81 10.17 -22.55
N GLY A 211 39.55 11.31 -21.91
CA GLY A 211 39.89 12.61 -22.44
C GLY A 211 41.38 12.63 -22.73
N ALA A 212 41.75 13.28 -23.83
CA ALA A 212 43.08 13.30 -24.44
C ALA A 212 44.19 13.98 -23.60
N VAL A 213 44.11 13.92 -22.27
CA VAL A 213 45.09 14.49 -21.33
C VAL A 213 45.27 13.51 -20.17
N GLY A 214 45.91 12.37 -20.45
CA GLY A 214 46.17 11.34 -19.44
C GLY A 214 47.22 10.32 -19.87
N LEU A 215 48.14 10.73 -20.75
CA LEU A 215 49.18 9.88 -21.32
C LEU A 215 50.49 10.04 -20.54
N VAL A 216 50.46 9.98 -19.19
CA VAL A 216 51.67 9.92 -18.35
C VAL A 216 51.37 9.19 -17.04
N SER A 217 51.49 7.86 -17.02
CA SER A 217 52.04 7.05 -15.91
C SER A 217 51.62 5.59 -16.04
N LEU A 218 52.29 4.86 -16.92
CA LEU A 218 52.47 3.42 -16.74
C LEU A 218 53.87 3.04 -17.25
N VAL A 219 54.88 3.51 -16.54
CA VAL A 219 56.24 3.01 -16.67
C VAL A 219 56.60 2.38 -15.34
N SER A 220 56.95 1.09 -15.42
CA SER A 220 57.76 0.35 -14.44
C SER A 220 57.09 -0.28 -13.23
N VAL A 221 56.22 -1.28 -13.43
CA VAL A 221 56.25 -2.49 -12.59
C VAL A 221 55.79 -3.68 -13.46
N VAL A 222 56.52 -4.80 -13.41
CA VAL A 222 56.31 -6.10 -14.11
C VAL A 222 57.29 -6.30 -15.28
N GLY A 223 58.54 -6.60 -14.90
CA GLY A 223 59.58 -7.07 -15.82
C GLY A 223 60.87 -7.50 -15.11
N TRP A 224 60.81 -7.86 -13.82
CA TRP A 224 61.99 -8.18 -13.00
C TRP A 224 61.80 -9.44 -12.13
N VAL A 225 61.04 -10.42 -12.64
CA VAL A 225 60.98 -11.76 -12.04
C VAL A 225 61.14 -12.78 -13.15
N GLY A 226 62.34 -13.32 -13.29
CA GLY A 226 62.61 -14.49 -14.12
C GLY A 226 63.69 -14.29 -15.17
N LEU A 227 64.96 -14.15 -14.74
CA LEU A 227 66.11 -14.83 -15.38
C LEU A 227 67.42 -14.52 -14.63
N ARG A 228 67.73 -15.21 -13.53
CA ARG A 228 69.12 -15.35 -13.07
C ARG A 228 69.34 -16.68 -12.33
N ARG A 229 70.30 -17.45 -12.87
CA ARG A 229 71.01 -18.65 -12.33
C ARG A 229 70.24 -19.95 -12.53
N SER A 230 70.75 -20.92 -13.29
CA SER A 230 71.99 -21.69 -13.01
C SER A 230 72.64 -22.19 -14.32
N ARG A 231 73.90 -21.84 -14.63
CA ARG A 231 75.15 -22.62 -14.42
C ARG A 231 75.19 -24.04 -15.03
N LYS A 232 76.03 -24.15 -16.08
CA LYS A 232 76.94 -25.24 -16.52
C LYS A 232 76.84 -26.65 -15.87
N SER A 233 76.61 -27.64 -16.74
CA SER A 233 77.19 -29.02 -16.82
C SER A 233 76.54 -29.68 -18.06
N ALA A 234 77.10 -30.58 -18.87
CA ALA A 234 78.39 -31.22 -19.15
C ALA A 234 78.24 -31.72 -20.62
N VAL A 235 79.27 -31.85 -21.48
CA VAL A 235 80.22 -32.96 -21.67
C VAL A 235 81.15 -32.52 -22.79
#